data_AF-A0A183J7E9-F1
#
_entry.id   AF-A0A183J7E9-F1
#
_cell.length_a   1.000
_cell.length_b   1.000
_cell.length_c   1.000
_cell.angle_alpha   90.00
_cell.angle_beta   90.00
_cell.angle_gamma   90.00
#
_symmetry.space_group_name_H-M   'P 1'
#
loop_
_entity.id
_entity.type
_entity.pdbx_description
1 polymer ?
#
loop_
_entity_poly.entity_id
_entity_poly.type
_entity_poly.pdbx_seq_one_letter_code
_entity_poly.pdbx_strand_id
1 'polypeptide(L)' 'TDGVLKLADFGLARQAEGGKYTNCVVTLWYRAPEVILGKGQYTKQIDMWSAGCVMAELFIRAPIFQVTLFL' A
#
# COMPACT_ATOMS: atom_id res chain seq x y z
N THR A 1 4.71 -14.15 25.40
CA THR A 1 4.18 -13.50 24.17
C THR A 1 4.94 -14.07 23.02
N ASP A 2 4.29 -14.84 22.15
CA ASP A 2 4.97 -15.72 21.19
C ASP A 2 5.50 -14.98 19.95
N GLY A 3 5.49 -13.64 19.95
CA GLY A 3 6.06 -12.82 18.88
C GLY A 3 5.37 -12.95 17.51
N VAL A 4 4.17 -13.53 17.45
CA VAL A 4 3.48 -13.81 16.19
C VAL A 4 2.91 -12.53 15.58
N LEU A 5 3.48 -12.10 14.45
CA LEU A 5 2.96 -11.01 13.63
C LEU A 5 1.77 -11.49 12.79
N LYS A 6 0.68 -10.72 12.76
CA LYS A 6 -0.51 -10.97 11.94
C LYS A 6 -0.92 -9.70 11.22
N LEU A 7 -1.35 -9.84 9.96
CA LEU A 7 -1.97 -8.74 9.23
C LEU A 7 -3.40 -8.53 9.75
N ALA A 8 -3.82 -7.26 9.77
CA ALA A 8 -5.15 -6.83 10.16
C ALA A 8 -5.70 -5.86 9.11
N ASP A 9 -7.02 -5.62 9.19
CA ASP A 9 -7.80 -4.77 8.28
C ASP A 9 -7.76 -5.23 6.81
N PHE A 10 -8.77 -6.03 6.44
CA PHE A 10 -9.00 -6.49 5.07
C PHE A 10 -10.12 -5.71 4.37
N GLY A 11 -10.50 -4.52 4.87
CA GLY A 11 -11.62 -3.73 4.33
C GLY A 11 -11.44 -3.29 2.87
N LEU A 12 -10.20 -3.33 2.37
CA LEU A 12 -9.81 -2.95 1.02
C LEU A 12 -9.29 -4.13 0.18
N ALA A 13 -9.26 -5.34 0.75
CA ALA A 13 -8.77 -6.52 0.06
C ALA A 13 -9.67 -6.87 -1.14
N ARG A 14 -9.07 -7.37 -2.22
CA ARG A 14 -9.80 -7.76 -3.43
C ARG A 14 -9.30 -9.08 -3.97
N GLN A 15 -10.23 -9.85 -4.54
CA GLN A 15 -9.90 -11.04 -5.31
C GLN A 15 -9.12 -10.63 -6.56
N ALA A 16 -8.12 -11.44 -6.92
CA ALA A 16 -7.30 -11.25 -8.12
C ALA A 16 -8.06 -11.70 -9.38
N GLU A 17 -9.27 -11.18 -9.58
CA GLU A 17 -10.10 -11.40 -10.76
C GLU A 17 -9.84 -10.21 -11.69
N GLY A 18 -9.34 -10.47 -12.90
CA GLY A 18 -8.75 -9.48 -13.82
C GLY A 18 -9.66 -8.36 -14.32
N GLY A 19 -10.21 -7.55 -13.42
CA GLY A 19 -11.07 -6.40 -13.68
C GLY A 19 -10.40 -5.06 -13.35
N LYS A 20 -11.08 -3.98 -13.73
CA LYS A 20 -10.66 -2.60 -13.37
C LYS A 20 -10.88 -2.41 -11.88
N TYR A 21 -9.78 -2.28 -11.14
CA TYR A 21 -9.86 -1.96 -9.74
C TYR A 21 -10.11 -0.45 -9.55
N THR A 22 -10.85 -0.07 -8.51
CA THR A 22 -11.16 1.35 -8.27
C THR A 22 -9.95 2.08 -7.70
N ASN A 23 -9.76 3.33 -8.12
CA ASN A 23 -8.88 4.29 -7.45
C ASN A 23 -9.52 4.70 -6.11
N CYS A 24 -9.51 3.82 -5.11
CA CYS A 24 -10.08 4.12 -3.81
C CYS A 24 -9.06 4.76 -2.87
N VAL A 25 -9.55 5.80 -2.20
CA VAL A 25 -8.84 6.78 -1.37
C VAL A 25 -8.37 6.12 -0.07
N VAL A 26 -7.07 5.85 0.03
CA VAL A 26 -6.36 5.30 1.20
C VAL A 26 -5.10 6.13 1.48
N THR A 27 -4.61 6.17 2.71
CA THR A 27 -3.39 6.91 3.15
C THR A 27 -2.28 6.86 2.08
N LEU A 28 -1.94 8.02 1.51
CA LEU A 28 -1.18 8.12 0.25
C LEU A 28 0.22 7.47 0.29
N TRP A 29 0.79 7.31 1.48
CA TRP A 29 2.24 7.12 1.69
C TRP A 29 2.75 5.73 1.28
N TYR A 30 1.87 4.75 1.19
CA TYR A 30 2.22 3.35 0.88
C TYR A 30 1.74 2.92 -0.51
N ARG A 31 1.19 3.83 -1.32
CA ARG A 31 0.69 3.47 -2.65
C ARG A 31 1.83 3.34 -3.65
N ALA A 32 1.76 2.28 -4.47
CA ALA A 32 2.68 2.10 -5.58
C ALA A 32 2.49 3.21 -6.64
N PRO A 33 3.56 3.62 -7.34
CA PRO A 33 3.52 4.73 -8.29
C PRO A 33 2.52 4.49 -9.44
N GLU A 34 2.37 3.26 -9.91
CA GLU A 34 1.40 2.89 -10.96
C GLU A 34 -0.06 3.08 -10.52
N VAL A 35 -0.35 2.93 -9.22
CA VAL A 35 -1.67 3.18 -8.64
C VAL A 35 -1.94 4.68 -8.57
N ILE A 36 -0.93 5.48 -8.21
CA ILE A 36 -1.02 6.94 -8.18
C ILE A 36 -1.22 7.51 -9.59
N LEU A 37 -0.52 6.94 -10.57
CA LEU A 37 -0.62 7.32 -11.99
C LEU A 37 -1.92 6.84 -12.65
N GLY A 38 -2.81 6.16 -11.92
CA GLY A 38 -4.12 5.76 -12.40
C GLY A 38 -4.07 4.71 -13.51
N LYS A 39 -3.01 3.89 -13.59
CA LYS A 39 -3.00 2.74 -14.49
C LYS A 39 -4.05 1.76 -14.00
N GLY A 40 -5.22 1.74 -14.66
CA GLY A 40 -6.39 0.94 -14.26
C GLY A 40 -6.22 -0.58 -14.27
N GLN A 41 -5.02 -1.05 -14.63
CA GLN A 41 -4.56 -2.42 -14.49
C GLN A 41 -3.33 -2.42 -13.59
N TYR A 42 -3.56 -2.70 -12.31
CA TYR A 42 -2.49 -3.01 -11.37
C TYR A 42 -2.59 -4.47 -10.95
N THR A 43 -1.48 -5.00 -10.47
CA THR A 43 -1.29 -6.41 -10.15
C THR A 43 -0.85 -6.57 -8.69
N LYS A 44 -0.64 -7.79 -8.22
CA LYS A 44 -0.24 -8.11 -6.83
C LYS A 44 1.07 -7.42 -6.37
N GLN A 45 1.84 -6.89 -7.31
CA GLN A 45 3.09 -6.16 -7.07
C GLN A 45 2.89 -4.89 -6.22
N ILE A 46 1.69 -4.31 -6.21
CA ILE A 46 1.41 -3.11 -5.39
C ILE A 46 1.48 -3.41 -3.88
N ASP A 47 1.18 -4.64 -3.47
CA ASP A 47 1.27 -5.08 -2.08
C ASP A 47 2.75 -5.18 -1.67
N MET A 48 3.61 -5.60 -2.60
CA MET A 48 5.06 -5.67 -2.38
C MET A 48 5.69 -4.28 -2.23
N TRP A 49 5.19 -3.28 -2.95
CA TRP A 49 5.60 -1.88 -2.75
C TRP A 49 5.28 -1.41 -1.33
N SER A 50 4.05 -1.67 -0.88
CA SER A 50 3.58 -1.30 0.45
C SER A 50 4.43 -1.97 1.54
N ALA A 51 4.71 -3.26 1.39
CA ALA A 51 5.58 -4.02 2.30
C ALA A 51 7.02 -3.46 2.33
N GLY A 52 7.55 -3.05 1.17
CA GLY A 52 8.87 -2.40 1.09
C GLY A 52 8.91 -1.06 1.83
N CYS A 53 7.86 -0.26 1.73
CA CYS A 53 7.74 1.00 2.47
C CYS A 53 7.71 0.76 3.99
N VAL A 54 6.93 -0.23 4.47
CA VAL A 54 6.89 -0.61 5.89
C VAL A 54 8.27 -1.08 6.36
N MET A 55 8.95 -1.91 5.57
CA MET A 55 10.30 -2.39 5.90
C MET A 55 11.28 -1.22 6.01
N ALA A 56 11.28 -0.28 5.05
CA ALA A 56 12.15 0.89 5.09
C ALA A 56 11.85 1.79 6.31
N GLU A 57 10.58 2.00 6.65
CA GLU A 57 10.18 2.77 7.82
C GLU A 57 10.63 2.12 9.14
N LEU A 58 10.62 0.78 9.24
CA LEU A 58 11.17 0.10 10.42
C LEU A 58 12.67 0.37 10.61
N PHE A 59 13.43 0.51 9.53
CA PHE A 59 14.86 0.85 9.58
C PHE A 59 15.09 2.33 9.88
N ILE A 60 14.34 3.22 9.22
CA ILE A 60 14.54 4.67 9.31
C ILE A 60 13.88 5.26 10.57
N ARG A 61 12.90 4.54 11.16
CA ARG A 61 12.03 5.00 12.25
C ARG A 61 11.21 6.25 11.89
N ALA A 62 11.05 6.51 10.60
CA ALA A 62 10.22 7.58 10.06
C ALA A 62 9.66 7.14 8.69
N PRO A 63 8.46 7.63 8.31
CA PRO A 63 7.84 7.29 7.03
C PRO A 63 8.67 7.78 5.86
N ILE A 64 8.93 6.88 4.90
CA ILE A 64 9.80 7.16 3.75
C ILE A 64 9.15 8.10 2.71
N PHE A 65 7.82 8.05 2.57
CA PHE A 65 7.06 8.87 1.62
C PHE A 65 5.95 9.66 2.32
N GLN A 66 6.34 10.48 3.28
CA GLN A 66 5.44 11.37 3.99
C GLN A 66 4.89 12.46 3.06
N VAL A 67 3.72 12.21 2.45
CA VAL A 67 2.99 13.22 1.70
C VAL A 67 2.12 14.01 2.67
N THR A 68 2.49 15.27 2.94
CA THR A 68 1.63 16.16 3.69
C THR A 68 0.40 16.49 2.85
N LEU A 69 -0.78 16.29 3.44
CA LEU A 69 -2.08 16.62 2.86
C LEU A 69 -2.30 18.15 2.91
N PHE A 70 -1.41 18.92 2.28
CA PHE A 70 -1.59 20.33 1.95
C PHE A 70 -1.26 20.51 0.47
N LEU A 71 -2.22 20.15 -0.38
CA LEU A 71 -2.63 21.03 -1.47
C LEU A 71 -3.79 21.86 -0.93
#